data_AF-A0A966H4L2-F1
#
_entry.id   AF-A0A966H4L2-F1
#
_cell.length_a   1.000
_cell.length_b   1.000
_cell.length_c   1.000
_cell.angle_alpha   90.00
_cell.angle_beta   90.00
_cell.angle_gamma   90.00
#
_symmetry.space_group_name_H-M   'P 1'
#
loop_
_entity.id
_entity.type
_entity.pdbx_description
1 polymer ?
#
loop_
_entity_poly.entity_id
_entity_poly.type
_entity_poly.pdbx_seq_one_letter_code
_entity_poly.pdbx_strand_id
1 'polypeptide(L)'
;MIEDIMYTFDKNFLRLNNLISLYKTMAAGQGRKPANSLDILRATTVLTHATLEDYLRNLLQWRLPHQDRDKIENIPLVGTSAIGRPSKFNLGELVAHKNKRIDTVIKESIAEYLGILSFNDTTDIAKALSSITLIVTPEIRDLFPVINEMIKRRHKIVHRADREDVTGSGHHSITSISVQKVEKWKRAIDQLVFEINKNFIS
;
A
#
# COMPACT_ATOMS: atom_id res chain seq x y z
N MET A 1 -8.07 -13.07 -12.73
CA MET A 1 -7.78 -11.66 -12.39
C MET A 1 -7.88 -11.39 -10.90
N ILE A 2 -9.06 -11.30 -10.29
CA ILE A 2 -9.13 -11.09 -8.82
C ILE A 2 -8.47 -12.23 -8.04
N GLU A 3 -8.61 -13.46 -8.52
CA GLU A 3 -7.90 -14.64 -7.98
C GLU A 3 -6.38 -14.49 -8.02
N ASP A 4 -5.81 -13.95 -9.10
CA ASP A 4 -4.35 -13.74 -9.24
C ASP A 4 -3.85 -12.64 -8.29
N ILE A 5 -4.66 -11.58 -8.13
CA ILE A 5 -4.40 -10.50 -7.16
C ILE A 5 -4.41 -11.08 -5.75
N MET A 6 -5.39 -11.92 -5.43
CA MET A 6 -5.51 -12.57 -4.13
C MET A 6 -4.41 -13.59 -3.88
N TYR A 7 -4.03 -14.37 -4.88
CA TYR A 7 -2.88 -15.27 -4.79
C TYR A 7 -1.59 -14.52 -4.43
N THR A 8 -1.38 -13.34 -5.04
CA THR A 8 -0.22 -12.49 -4.72
C THR A 8 -0.32 -11.90 -3.32
N PHE A 9 -1.50 -11.40 -2.93
CA PHE A 9 -1.76 -10.91 -1.59
C PHE A 9 -1.49 -11.98 -0.52
N ASP A 10 -2.03 -13.19 -0.69
CA ASP A 10 -1.88 -14.30 0.25
C ASP A 10 -0.42 -14.73 0.41
N LYS A 11 0.35 -14.74 -0.69
CA LYS A 11 1.80 -14.98 -0.62
C LYS A 11 2.52 -13.91 0.18
N ASN A 12 2.19 -12.63 -0.04
CA ASN A 12 2.77 -11.53 0.73
C ASN A 12 2.34 -11.59 2.20
N PHE A 13 1.08 -11.93 2.48
CA PHE A 13 0.53 -12.08 3.82
C PHE A 13 1.16 -13.24 4.59
N LEU A 14 1.47 -14.36 3.91
CA LEU A 14 2.22 -15.48 4.49
C LEU A 14 3.64 -15.03 4.89
N ARG A 15 4.29 -14.17 4.11
CA ARG A 15 5.60 -13.59 4.50
C ARG A 15 5.49 -12.77 5.79
N LEU A 16 4.38 -12.05 6.00
CA LEU A 16 4.12 -11.36 7.28
C LEU A 16 3.99 -12.36 8.43
N ASN A 17 3.25 -13.45 8.25
CA ASN A 17 3.13 -14.52 9.26
C ASN A 17 4.50 -15.10 9.62
N ASN A 18 5.35 -15.36 8.61
CA ASN A 18 6.69 -15.91 8.81
C ASN A 18 7.58 -14.96 9.63
N LEU A 19 7.57 -13.66 9.34
CA LEU A 19 8.35 -12.67 10.09
C LEU A 19 7.87 -12.53 11.55
N ILE A 20 6.56 -12.52 11.77
CA ILE A 20 5.99 -12.48 13.12
C ILE A 20 6.33 -13.76 13.89
N SER A 21 6.26 -14.93 13.24
CA SER A 21 6.64 -16.22 13.83
C SER A 21 8.13 -16.24 14.21
N LEU A 22 9.00 -15.78 13.30
CA LEU A 22 10.43 -15.65 13.54
C LEU A 22 10.71 -14.74 14.76
N TYR A 23 10.04 -13.59 14.83
CA TYR A 23 10.14 -12.72 16.00
C TYR A 23 9.70 -13.45 17.28
N LYS A 24 8.56 -14.14 17.27
CA LYS A 24 8.03 -14.87 18.45
C LYS A 24 9.02 -15.93 18.93
N THR A 25 9.65 -16.67 18.01
CA THR A 25 10.67 -17.68 18.34
C THR A 25 11.93 -17.05 18.95
N MET A 26 12.44 -15.97 18.36
CA MET A 26 13.60 -15.24 18.89
C MET A 26 13.30 -14.53 20.22
N ALA A 27 12.05 -14.13 20.43
CA ALA A 27 11.59 -13.45 21.63
C ALA A 27 11.20 -14.42 22.76
N ALA A 28 11.45 -15.73 22.63
CA ALA A 28 11.28 -16.68 23.74
C ALA A 28 12.17 -16.28 24.95
N GLY A 29 11.65 -16.41 26.18
CA GLY A 29 12.35 -16.07 27.45
C GLY A 29 11.83 -14.80 28.15
N GLN A 30 12.08 -14.68 29.47
CA GLN A 30 11.65 -13.54 30.31
C GLN A 30 12.55 -12.30 30.13
N GLY A 31 11.99 -11.10 30.32
CA GLY A 31 12.72 -9.83 30.33
C GLY A 31 12.46 -8.90 29.13
N ARG A 32 12.94 -7.65 29.24
CA ARG A 32 12.81 -6.62 28.21
C ARG A 32 13.65 -6.99 26.98
N LYS A 33 13.03 -7.04 25.80
CA LYS A 33 13.70 -7.43 24.57
C LYS A 33 14.62 -6.30 24.05
N PRO A 34 15.81 -6.63 23.54
CA PRO A 34 16.74 -5.64 23.01
C PRO A 34 16.18 -5.00 21.73
N ALA A 35 16.55 -3.74 21.48
CA ALA A 35 15.96 -2.94 20.40
C ALA A 35 16.11 -3.56 19.00
N ASN A 36 17.22 -4.29 18.76
CA ASN A 36 17.50 -5.02 17.53
C ASN A 36 16.49 -6.14 17.23
N SER A 37 15.98 -6.82 18.26
CA SER A 37 14.95 -7.86 18.09
C SER A 37 13.63 -7.25 17.57
N LEU A 38 13.37 -5.99 17.92
CA LEU A 38 12.18 -5.27 17.45
C LEU A 38 12.29 -4.81 16.00
N ASP A 39 13.48 -4.86 15.38
CA ASP A 39 13.67 -4.49 13.98
C ASP A 39 12.95 -5.45 13.03
N ILE A 40 12.76 -6.72 13.43
CA ILE A 40 11.91 -7.65 12.70
C ILE A 40 10.47 -7.13 12.64
N LEU A 41 9.95 -6.57 13.74
CA LEU A 41 8.60 -5.99 13.77
C LEU A 41 8.50 -4.70 12.94
N ARG A 42 9.57 -3.88 12.91
CA ARG A 42 9.64 -2.69 12.05
C ARG A 42 9.67 -3.07 10.57
N ALA A 43 10.51 -4.02 10.20
CA ALA A 43 10.56 -4.57 8.85
C ALA A 43 9.23 -5.21 8.45
N THR A 44 8.58 -5.93 9.38
CA THR A 44 7.23 -6.47 9.17
C THR A 44 6.23 -5.36 8.91
N THR A 45 6.30 -4.24 9.65
CA THR A 45 5.40 -3.09 9.44
C THR A 45 5.57 -2.48 8.04
N VAL A 46 6.81 -2.34 7.57
CA VAL A 46 7.09 -1.88 6.21
C VAL A 46 6.52 -2.86 5.18
N LEU A 47 6.71 -4.16 5.37
CA LEU A 47 6.17 -5.19 4.47
C LEU A 47 4.63 -5.25 4.53
N THR A 48 4.01 -5.01 5.68
CA THR A 48 2.55 -4.91 5.83
C THR A 48 2.00 -3.79 4.97
N HIS A 49 2.65 -2.62 4.98
CA HIS A 49 2.26 -1.51 4.09
C HIS A 49 2.47 -1.86 2.62
N ALA A 50 3.64 -2.40 2.27
CA ALA A 50 3.93 -2.78 0.88
C ALA A 50 2.95 -3.83 0.34
N THR A 51 2.51 -4.77 1.20
CA THR A 51 1.49 -5.78 0.87
C THR A 51 0.14 -5.13 0.52
N LEU A 52 -0.27 -4.12 1.31
CA LEU A 52 -1.48 -3.35 1.02
C LEU A 52 -1.35 -2.54 -0.27
N GLU A 53 -0.23 -1.84 -0.48
CA GLU A 53 -0.03 -1.05 -1.70
C GLU A 53 0.00 -1.93 -2.95
N ASP A 54 0.66 -3.08 -2.88
CA ASP A 54 0.72 -4.05 -3.99
C ASP A 54 -0.69 -4.54 -4.36
N TYR A 55 -1.51 -4.92 -3.37
CA TYR A 55 -2.91 -5.27 -3.60
C TYR A 55 -3.68 -4.13 -4.27
N LEU A 56 -3.61 -2.91 -3.72
CA LEU A 56 -4.33 -1.76 -4.25
C LEU A 56 -3.88 -1.39 -5.66
N ARG A 57 -2.58 -1.41 -5.96
CA ARG A 57 -2.04 -1.15 -7.31
C ARG A 57 -2.54 -2.19 -8.31
N ASN A 58 -2.51 -3.48 -7.96
CA ASN A 58 -3.00 -4.53 -8.85
C ASN A 58 -4.52 -4.44 -9.07
N LEU A 59 -5.29 -4.09 -8.03
CA LEU A 59 -6.72 -3.84 -8.15
C LEU A 59 -7.01 -2.66 -9.09
N LEU A 60 -6.30 -1.54 -8.91
CA LEU A 60 -6.42 -0.37 -9.78
C LEU A 60 -6.00 -0.70 -11.22
N GLN A 61 -4.90 -1.43 -11.41
CA GLN A 61 -4.41 -1.85 -12.72
C GLN A 61 -5.45 -2.68 -13.48
N TRP A 62 -6.20 -3.52 -12.77
CA TRP A 62 -7.27 -4.32 -13.35
C TRP A 62 -8.52 -3.49 -13.71
N ARG A 63 -8.91 -2.55 -12.84
CA ARG A 63 -10.20 -1.87 -12.93
C ARG A 63 -10.17 -0.54 -13.69
N LEU A 64 -9.12 0.27 -13.53
CA LEU A 64 -8.98 1.59 -14.16
C LEU A 64 -9.10 1.57 -15.69
N PRO A 65 -8.56 0.58 -16.43
CA PRO A 65 -8.70 0.54 -17.90
C PRO A 65 -10.14 0.46 -18.41
N HIS A 66 -11.09 0.13 -17.54
CA HIS A 66 -12.51 -0.02 -17.85
C HIS A 66 -13.36 1.13 -17.29
N GLN A 67 -12.75 2.17 -16.70
CA GLN A 67 -13.46 3.32 -16.16
C GLN A 67 -13.66 4.41 -17.21
N ASP A 68 -14.62 5.28 -16.95
CA ASP A 68 -14.94 6.42 -17.80
C ASP A 68 -13.83 7.49 -17.77
N ARG A 69 -13.90 8.40 -18.76
CA ARG A 69 -12.92 9.48 -18.96
C ARG A 69 -12.59 10.24 -17.68
N ASP A 70 -13.59 10.60 -16.87
CA ASP A 70 -13.39 11.41 -15.66
C ASP A 70 -12.47 10.73 -14.63
N LYS A 71 -12.46 9.39 -14.59
CA LYS A 71 -11.65 8.61 -13.64
C LYS A 71 -10.18 8.50 -14.04
N ILE A 72 -9.88 8.60 -15.34
CA ILE A 72 -8.52 8.45 -15.88
C ILE A 72 -7.93 9.78 -16.40
N GLU A 73 -8.70 10.87 -16.41
CA GLU A 73 -8.27 12.18 -16.96
C GLU A 73 -6.98 12.73 -16.32
N ASN A 74 -6.72 12.38 -15.06
CA ASN A 74 -5.52 12.80 -14.34
C ASN A 74 -4.33 11.83 -14.47
N ILE A 75 -4.43 10.80 -15.30
CA ILE A 75 -3.35 9.85 -15.55
C ILE A 75 -2.50 10.39 -16.72
N PRO A 76 -1.19 10.65 -16.52
CA PRO A 76 -0.32 11.15 -17.58
C PRO A 76 -0.17 10.12 -18.70
N LEU A 77 0.11 10.61 -19.92
CA LEU A 77 0.51 9.73 -21.02
C LEU A 77 1.83 9.02 -20.66
N VAL A 78 1.91 7.71 -20.90
CA VAL A 78 3.14 6.92 -20.72
C VAL A 78 4.37 7.61 -21.36
N GLY A 79 5.45 7.72 -20.58
CA GLY A 79 6.71 8.35 -21.00
C GLY A 79 6.75 9.88 -20.93
N THR A 80 5.67 10.54 -20.47
CA THR A 80 5.62 12.02 -20.40
C THR A 80 5.82 12.59 -18.99
N SER A 81 5.71 11.77 -17.93
CA SER A 81 5.77 12.24 -16.55
C SER A 81 6.63 11.35 -15.67
N ALA A 82 7.85 11.81 -15.37
CA ALA A 82 8.78 11.09 -14.49
C ALA A 82 8.31 11.00 -13.02
N ILE A 83 7.36 11.85 -12.61
CA ILE A 83 6.87 11.98 -11.23
C ILE A 83 5.35 11.73 -11.15
N GLY A 84 4.72 11.25 -12.23
CA GLY A 84 3.30 10.87 -12.23
C GLY A 84 2.32 12.02 -12.08
N ARG A 85 2.79 13.25 -12.27
CA ARG A 85 1.93 14.44 -12.26
C ARG A 85 1.19 14.54 -13.59
N PRO A 86 -0.14 14.79 -13.57
CA PRO A 86 -0.89 15.06 -14.78
C PRO A 86 -0.27 16.23 -15.53
N SER A 87 0.01 16.02 -16.81
CA SER A 87 0.49 17.06 -17.72
C SER A 87 -0.34 17.03 -19.00
N LYS A 88 -0.58 18.20 -19.58
CA LYS A 88 -1.07 18.28 -20.95
C LYS A 88 0.04 17.75 -21.86
N PHE A 89 -0.31 16.86 -22.78
CA PHE A 89 0.59 16.39 -23.83
C PHE A 89 0.14 16.93 -25.19
N ASN A 90 1.09 17.09 -26.10
CA ASN A 90 0.80 17.49 -27.48
C ASN A 90 0.62 16.26 -28.38
N LEU A 91 -0.12 16.38 -29.48
CA LEU A 91 -0.36 15.28 -30.42
C LEU A 91 0.95 14.65 -30.95
N GLY A 92 2.02 15.46 -31.11
CA GLY A 92 3.34 14.99 -31.53
C GLY A 92 3.96 13.95 -30.58
N GLU A 93 3.60 13.96 -29.29
CA GLU A 93 4.08 12.98 -28.31
C GLU A 93 3.51 11.57 -28.57
N LEU A 94 2.36 11.47 -29.27
CA LEU A 94 1.79 10.17 -29.67
C LEU A 94 2.57 9.47 -30.78
N VAL A 95 3.52 10.14 -31.45
CA VAL A 95 4.37 9.52 -32.48
C VAL A 95 5.18 8.36 -31.91
N ALA A 96 5.58 8.43 -30.63
CA ALA A 96 6.26 7.35 -29.92
C ALA A 96 5.38 6.08 -29.79
N HIS A 97 4.06 6.22 -29.97
CA HIS A 97 3.06 5.17 -29.79
C HIS A 97 2.30 4.83 -31.08
N LYS A 98 2.73 5.34 -32.25
CA LYS A 98 1.97 5.31 -33.52
C LYS A 98 1.54 3.93 -34.03
N ASN A 99 2.18 2.86 -33.57
CA ASN A 99 1.89 1.48 -33.96
C ASN A 99 1.15 0.69 -32.87
N LYS A 100 0.76 1.34 -31.77
CA LYS A 100 0.03 0.73 -30.65
C LYS A 100 -1.47 0.96 -30.81
N ARG A 101 -2.27 0.01 -30.32
CA ARG A 101 -3.71 0.25 -30.11
C ARG A 101 -3.88 1.28 -29.00
N ILE A 102 -4.92 2.12 -29.10
CA ILE A 102 -5.25 3.12 -28.08
C ILE A 102 -5.39 2.45 -26.70
N ASP A 103 -6.09 1.31 -26.63
CA ASP A 103 -6.25 0.53 -25.38
C ASP A 103 -4.91 0.14 -24.74
N THR A 104 -3.89 -0.15 -25.57
CA THR A 104 -2.55 -0.51 -25.08
C THR A 104 -1.88 0.72 -24.47
N VAL A 105 -1.95 1.87 -25.13
CA VAL A 105 -1.38 3.13 -24.62
C VAL A 105 -2.04 3.53 -23.30
N ILE A 106 -3.36 3.37 -23.18
CA ILE A 106 -4.10 3.62 -21.93
C ILE A 106 -3.60 2.68 -20.82
N LYS A 107 -3.52 1.37 -21.08
CA LYS A 107 -3.05 0.39 -20.09
C LYS A 107 -1.61 0.63 -19.63
N GLU A 108 -0.72 0.99 -20.55
CA GLU A 108 0.67 1.32 -20.25
C GLU A 108 0.77 2.61 -19.43
N SER A 109 -0.02 3.63 -19.76
CA SER A 109 -0.09 4.90 -19.02
C SER A 109 -0.56 4.69 -17.58
N ILE A 110 -1.60 3.87 -17.40
CA ILE A 110 -2.08 3.45 -16.08
C ILE A 110 -0.99 2.69 -15.33
N ALA A 111 -0.31 1.75 -15.97
CA ALA A 111 0.75 0.95 -15.33
C ALA A 111 1.93 1.81 -14.86
N GLU A 112 2.39 2.75 -15.69
CA GLU A 112 3.47 3.68 -15.34
C GLU A 112 3.06 4.57 -14.16
N TYR A 113 1.85 5.14 -14.20
CA TYR A 113 1.31 5.94 -13.11
C TYR A 113 1.20 5.17 -11.79
N LEU A 114 0.67 3.94 -11.83
CA LEU A 114 0.52 3.11 -10.64
C LEU A 114 1.87 2.64 -10.07
N GLY A 115 2.90 2.51 -10.91
CA GLY A 115 4.25 2.13 -10.50
C GLY A 115 4.93 3.13 -9.56
N ILE A 116 4.50 4.39 -9.60
CA ILE A 116 5.02 5.48 -8.75
C ILE A 116 3.99 5.99 -7.73
N LEU A 117 2.72 5.56 -7.85
CA LEU A 117 1.68 5.88 -6.89
C LEU A 117 2.00 5.27 -5.52
N SER A 118 1.93 6.07 -4.46
CA SER A 118 2.07 5.65 -3.07
C SER A 118 0.83 6.01 -2.26
N PHE A 119 0.49 5.19 -1.27
CA PHE A 119 -0.66 5.42 -0.39
C PHE A 119 -0.17 5.94 0.97
N ASN A 120 -0.21 7.27 1.14
CA ASN A 120 0.37 7.95 2.30
C ASN A 120 -0.60 8.10 3.47
N ASP A 121 -1.89 7.95 3.22
CA ASP A 121 -2.91 7.86 4.26
C ASP A 121 -4.14 7.13 3.72
N THR A 122 -5.17 7.01 4.55
CA THR A 122 -6.43 6.38 4.17
C THR A 122 -7.31 7.24 3.28
N THR A 123 -7.03 8.54 3.14
CA THR A 123 -7.70 9.41 2.15
C THR A 123 -7.25 9.05 0.74
N ASP A 124 -5.96 8.72 0.56
CA ASP A 124 -5.44 8.22 -0.71
C ASP A 124 -6.10 6.88 -1.09
N ILE A 125 -6.27 5.98 -0.12
CA ILE A 125 -6.98 4.71 -0.32
C ILE A 125 -8.44 4.97 -0.72
N ALA A 126 -9.15 5.84 -0.02
CA ALA A 126 -10.54 6.18 -0.35
C ALA A 126 -10.68 6.77 -1.76
N LYS A 127 -9.76 7.66 -2.16
CA LYS A 127 -9.73 8.23 -3.53
C LYS A 127 -9.48 7.15 -4.58
N ALA A 128 -8.54 6.24 -4.32
CA ALA A 128 -8.26 5.12 -5.21
C ALA A 128 -9.47 4.20 -5.39
N LEU A 129 -10.13 3.80 -4.30
CA LEU A 129 -11.35 3.00 -4.39
C LEU A 129 -12.46 3.74 -5.18
N SER A 130 -12.63 5.04 -4.93
CA SER A 130 -13.60 5.86 -5.66
C SER A 130 -13.26 5.98 -7.15
N SER A 131 -11.97 5.96 -7.52
CA SER A 131 -11.53 6.02 -8.92
C SER A 131 -11.95 4.80 -9.73
N ILE A 132 -12.25 3.68 -9.06
CA ILE A 132 -12.76 2.45 -9.68
C ILE A 132 -14.23 2.20 -9.33
N THR A 133 -14.94 3.25 -8.91
CA THR A 133 -16.38 3.24 -8.59
C THR A 133 -16.74 2.33 -7.40
N LEU A 134 -15.78 2.05 -6.51
CA LEU A 134 -16.03 1.31 -5.27
C LEU A 134 -16.38 2.26 -4.14
N ILE A 135 -17.51 2.00 -3.47
CA ILE A 135 -18.01 2.81 -2.36
C ILE A 135 -17.29 2.42 -1.07
N VAL A 136 -16.74 3.42 -0.36
CA VAL A 136 -16.18 3.23 0.99
C VAL A 136 -17.32 3.01 1.98
N THR A 137 -17.62 1.75 2.27
CA THR A 137 -18.65 1.34 3.22
C THR A 137 -18.26 1.69 4.67
N PRO A 138 -19.22 1.65 5.63
CA PRO A 138 -18.90 1.81 7.05
C PRO A 138 -17.83 0.82 7.55
N GLU A 139 -17.91 -0.45 7.11
CA GLU A 139 -16.95 -1.49 7.50
C GLU A 139 -15.53 -1.16 7.03
N ILE A 140 -15.38 -0.66 5.80
CA ILE A 140 -14.10 -0.17 5.29
C ILE A 140 -13.62 1.05 6.10
N ARG A 141 -14.53 1.99 6.36
CA ARG A 141 -14.22 3.25 7.06
C ARG A 141 -13.74 3.01 8.48
N ASP A 142 -14.32 2.05 9.19
CA ASP A 142 -13.96 1.73 10.57
C ASP A 142 -12.55 1.15 10.69
N LEU A 143 -11.99 0.60 9.61
CA LEU A 143 -10.61 0.12 9.55
C LEU A 143 -9.59 1.26 9.37
N PHE A 144 -10.01 2.41 8.83
CA PHE A 144 -9.10 3.49 8.46
C PHE A 144 -8.25 4.04 9.62
N PRO A 145 -8.76 4.26 10.84
CA PRO A 145 -7.92 4.74 11.93
C PRO A 145 -6.72 3.83 12.22
N VAL A 146 -6.92 2.50 12.17
CA VAL A 146 -5.88 1.49 12.44
C VAL A 146 -4.88 1.41 11.28
N ILE A 147 -5.37 1.48 10.04
CA ILE A 147 -4.53 1.46 8.84
C ILE A 147 -3.70 2.74 8.73
N ASN A 148 -4.30 3.90 9.01
CA ASN A 148 -3.61 5.18 8.98
C ASN A 148 -2.50 5.25 10.04
N GLU A 149 -2.72 4.64 11.21
CA GLU A 149 -1.66 4.48 12.21
C GLU A 149 -0.49 3.64 11.67
N MET A 150 -0.77 2.52 11.00
CA MET A 150 0.25 1.68 10.37
C MET A 150 1.05 2.44 9.31
N ILE A 151 0.36 3.20 8.44
CA ILE A 151 1.01 3.99 7.39
C ILE A 151 1.95 5.03 8.00
N LYS A 152 1.47 5.81 8.98
CA LYS A 152 2.29 6.80 9.72
C LYS A 152 3.50 6.15 10.38
N ARG A 153 3.33 4.96 10.98
CA ARG A 153 4.44 4.21 11.57
C ARG A 153 5.46 3.83 10.51
N ARG A 154 5.02 3.31 9.36
CA ARG A 154 5.90 2.96 8.24
C ARG A 154 6.68 4.18 7.75
N HIS A 155 6.07 5.35 7.62
CA HIS A 155 6.80 6.58 7.24
C HIS A 155 7.89 6.93 8.25
N LYS A 156 7.60 6.82 9.56
CA LYS A 156 8.60 7.06 10.59
C LYS A 156 9.76 6.06 10.54
N ILE A 157 9.46 4.78 10.33
CA ILE A 157 10.48 3.73 10.19
C ILE A 157 11.38 4.02 8.97
N VAL A 158 10.79 4.28 7.81
CA VAL A 158 11.53 4.45 6.55
C VAL A 158 12.30 5.76 6.50
N HIS A 159 11.73 6.87 6.99
CA HIS A 159 12.37 8.20 6.87
C HIS A 159 13.23 8.59 8.07
N ARG A 160 12.99 8.03 9.26
CA ARG A 160 13.70 8.42 10.48
C ARG A 160 14.30 7.24 11.24
N ALA A 161 14.37 6.05 10.64
CA ALA A 161 14.79 4.82 11.32
C ALA A 161 14.05 4.59 12.64
N ASP A 162 12.79 5.04 12.69
CA ASP A 162 11.91 4.93 13.84
C ASP A 162 12.32 5.70 15.11
N ARG A 163 13.14 6.74 14.96
CA ARG A 163 13.67 7.55 16.08
C ARG A 163 12.67 8.58 16.60
N GLU A 164 12.75 8.88 17.90
CA GLU A 164 12.05 10.00 18.55
C GLU A 164 13.01 11.18 18.73
N ASP A 165 12.59 12.40 18.35
CA ASP A 165 13.41 13.62 18.45
C ASP A 165 13.28 14.29 19.84
N VAL A 166 13.17 13.51 20.92
CA VAL A 166 13.02 14.05 22.29
C VAL A 166 14.37 14.08 23.00
N THR A 167 14.87 15.30 23.27
CA THR A 167 16.13 15.55 23.98
C THR A 167 15.91 15.54 25.50
N GLY A 168 16.50 14.56 26.21
CA GLY A 168 16.52 14.51 27.67
C GLY A 168 17.23 13.24 28.21
N SER A 169 17.86 13.32 29.38
CA SER A 169 18.60 12.19 29.97
C SER A 169 17.66 11.01 30.28
N GLY A 170 17.97 9.83 29.72
CA GLY A 170 17.25 8.57 29.96
C GLY A 170 16.27 8.08 28.89
N HIS A 171 16.24 8.67 27.68
CA HIS A 171 15.18 8.42 26.70
C HIS A 171 15.57 7.38 25.61
N HIS A 172 14.65 6.45 25.33
CA HIS A 172 14.78 5.46 24.26
C HIS A 172 14.87 6.15 22.89
N SER A 173 16.01 5.98 22.21
CA SER A 173 16.28 6.58 20.90
C SER A 173 15.38 6.08 19.76
N ILE A 174 14.58 5.03 20.01
CA ILE A 174 13.73 4.37 19.02
C ILE A 174 12.35 4.08 19.63
N THR A 175 11.28 4.42 18.92
CA THR A 175 9.90 4.21 19.37
C THR A 175 9.63 2.71 19.59
N SER A 176 8.89 2.38 20.65
CA SER A 176 8.52 0.99 20.95
C SER A 176 7.54 0.42 19.92
N ILE A 177 7.55 -0.90 19.76
CA ILE A 177 6.62 -1.63 18.91
C ILE A 177 6.36 -3.00 19.54
N SER A 178 5.13 -3.49 19.45
CA SER A 178 4.74 -4.78 20.00
C SER A 178 4.17 -5.69 18.91
N VAL A 179 4.27 -7.00 19.13
CA VAL A 179 3.67 -8.01 18.25
C VAL A 179 2.18 -7.79 18.12
N GLN A 180 1.50 -7.48 19.22
CA GLN A 180 0.06 -7.24 19.24
C GLN A 180 -0.31 -6.06 18.34
N LYS A 181 0.54 -5.03 18.29
CA LYS A 181 0.34 -3.88 17.41
C LYS A 181 0.45 -4.26 15.94
N VAL A 182 1.51 -4.99 15.57
CA VAL A 182 1.75 -5.43 14.19
C VAL A 182 0.66 -6.41 13.74
N GLU A 183 0.26 -7.35 14.61
CA GLU A 183 -0.86 -8.27 14.36
C GLU A 183 -2.18 -7.51 14.16
N LYS A 184 -2.44 -6.44 14.94
CA LYS A 184 -3.62 -5.60 14.75
C LYS A 184 -3.62 -4.93 13.37
N TRP A 185 -2.49 -4.37 12.94
CA TRP A 185 -2.36 -3.77 11.60
C TRP A 185 -2.52 -4.81 10.49
N LYS A 186 -1.91 -5.98 10.65
CA LYS A 186 -2.04 -7.09 9.72
C LYS A 186 -3.50 -7.54 9.56
N ARG A 187 -4.24 -7.72 10.66
CA ARG A 187 -5.67 -8.06 10.60
C ARG A 187 -6.50 -6.96 9.94
N ALA A 188 -6.18 -5.69 10.17
CA ALA A 188 -6.91 -4.59 9.56
C ALA A 188 -6.74 -4.57 8.03
N ILE A 189 -5.54 -4.86 7.49
CA ILE A 189 -5.37 -4.93 6.03
C ILE A 189 -6.07 -6.16 5.44
N ASP A 190 -6.07 -7.29 6.15
CA ASP A 190 -6.77 -8.52 5.74
C ASP A 190 -8.28 -8.30 5.65
N GLN A 191 -8.85 -7.68 6.69
CA GLN A 191 -10.26 -7.29 6.71
C GLN A 191 -10.58 -6.26 5.62
N LEU A 192 -9.71 -5.28 5.37
CA LEU A 192 -9.93 -4.30 4.31
C LEU A 192 -10.00 -5.00 2.94
N VAL A 193 -9.05 -5.90 2.66
CA VAL A 193 -9.01 -6.67 1.41
C VAL A 193 -10.26 -7.54 1.26
N PHE A 194 -10.68 -8.20 2.34
CA PHE A 194 -11.92 -8.97 2.35
C PHE A 194 -13.15 -8.11 2.02
N GLU A 195 -13.33 -6.96 2.69
CA GLU A 195 -14.46 -6.06 2.44
C GLU A 195 -14.45 -5.50 1.01
N ILE A 196 -13.28 -5.17 0.47
CA ILE A 196 -13.16 -4.74 -0.94
C ILE A 196 -13.58 -5.88 -1.88
N ASN A 197 -13.11 -7.10 -1.64
CA ASN A 197 -13.35 -8.25 -2.52
C ASN A 197 -14.81 -8.71 -2.58
N LYS A 198 -15.62 -8.45 -1.55
CA LYS A 198 -17.07 -8.72 -1.60
C LYS A 198 -17.75 -8.08 -2.82
N ASN A 199 -17.19 -7.00 -3.35
CA ASN A 199 -17.71 -6.32 -4.54
C ASN A 199 -17.42 -7.06 -5.86
N PHE A 200 -16.60 -8.11 -5.82
CA PHE A 200 -16.13 -8.84 -7.01
C PHE A 200 -16.40 -10.34 -6.97
N ILE A 201 -16.88 -10.87 -5.84
CA ILE A 201 -17.26 -12.27 -5.67
C ILE A 201 -18.78 -12.33 -5.81
N SER A 202 -19.24 -12.90 -6.93
CA SER A 202 -20.64 -13.25 -7.21
C SER A 202 -20.86 -14.74 -7.09
#